data_AF-A0A4Y1ZI66-F1
#
_entry.id   AF-A0A4Y1ZI66-F1
#
_cell.length_a   1.000
_cell.length_b   1.000
_cell.length_c   1.000
_cell.angle_alpha   90.00
_cell.angle_beta   90.00
_cell.angle_gamma   90.00
#
_symmetry.space_group_name_H-M   'P 1'
#
loop_
_entity.id
_entity.type
_entity.pdbx_description
1 polymer ?
#
loop_
_entity_poly.entity_id
_entity_poly.type
_entity_poly.pdbx_seq_one_letter_code
_entity_poly.pdbx_strand_id
1 'polypeptide(L)'
;MIIICQFIIYLSKAKKSNEELKAYQKAQKYNFISNIGKRDFSKNEKELERLNVELEELAKDVEKGFADLDAEISEEAIRIKKLLSRTRRLRSGVKSRLETITENVEYKFAVTTSDFQKLLVYFPDANIRRLEDIEEFHHKISSVFKGEIGLEKRKIEKELKDYNNLVSRYEKQLEELIKNPKLSKTVLSRHSELLRQLNYIQKENKAYVDLTKLKANKKDDNVRLVLIRQKQFTILANELNTAMKNINQFIYAEDYNAPVIDFSGNSYSFFTPDDTGTGIAYKGLVVFDLAVLKLTKLPIVVHDSIVLKQISDTAIEKILELYDNSEKQVIIALDKQNSYTEKANKILK
;
A
#
# COMPACT_ATOMS: atom_id res chain seq x y z
N MET A 1 -17.71 2.14 10.52
CA MET A 1 -16.78 3.15 9.95
C MET A 1 -15.33 2.67 9.81
N ILE A 2 -14.74 2.02 10.82
CA ILE A 2 -13.35 1.47 10.78
C ILE A 2 -13.14 0.45 9.66
N ILE A 3 -14.20 -0.30 9.34
CA ILE A 3 -14.21 -1.46 8.44
C ILE A 3 -14.04 -1.03 6.96
N ILE A 4 -14.79 -0.04 6.48
CA ILE A 4 -14.66 0.53 5.11
C ILE A 4 -13.29 1.19 4.88
N CYS A 5 -12.75 1.84 5.91
CA CYS A 5 -11.45 2.51 5.83
C CYS A 5 -10.33 1.52 5.49
N GLN A 6 -10.39 0.30 6.04
CA GLN A 6 -9.42 -0.74 5.78
C GLN A 6 -9.46 -1.21 4.31
N PHE A 7 -10.64 -1.46 3.74
CA PHE A 7 -10.77 -1.84 2.32
C PHE A 7 -10.17 -0.79 1.37
N ILE A 8 -10.44 0.49 1.62
CA ILE A 8 -9.92 1.59 0.80
C ILE A 8 -8.39 1.65 0.82
N ILE A 9 -7.78 1.42 2.00
CA ILE A 9 -6.31 1.39 2.14
C ILE A 9 -5.70 0.25 1.32
N TYR A 10 -6.29 -0.95 1.36
CA TYR A 10 -5.73 -2.07 0.58
C TYR A 10 -6.01 -1.94 -0.91
N LEU A 11 -7.13 -1.32 -1.29
CA LEU A 11 -7.42 -0.99 -2.69
C LEU A 11 -6.39 0.00 -3.25
N SER A 12 -6.02 1.02 -2.47
CA SER A 12 -5.00 1.99 -2.89
C SER A 12 -3.62 1.36 -2.99
N LYS A 13 -3.23 0.49 -2.05
CA LYS A 13 -1.97 -0.27 -2.11
C LYS A 13 -1.88 -1.15 -3.35
N ALA A 14 -2.92 -1.95 -3.63
CA ALA A 14 -2.95 -2.82 -4.81
C ALA A 14 -2.90 -2.04 -6.13
N LYS A 15 -3.55 -0.87 -6.20
CA LYS A 15 -3.42 0.04 -7.35
C LYS A 15 -1.98 0.54 -7.50
N LYS A 16 -1.38 1.02 -6.40
CA LYS A 16 -0.02 1.55 -6.41
C LYS A 16 1.02 0.51 -6.85
N SER A 17 1.01 -0.70 -6.28
CA SER A 17 1.97 -1.75 -6.67
C SER A 17 1.80 -2.22 -8.11
N ASN A 18 0.56 -2.19 -8.63
CA ASN A 18 0.30 -2.44 -10.05
C ASN A 18 0.82 -1.31 -10.96
N GLU A 19 0.69 -0.05 -10.56
CA GLU A 19 1.25 1.10 -11.28
C GLU A 19 2.78 1.09 -11.27
N GLU A 20 3.41 0.80 -10.14
CA GLU A 20 4.86 0.65 -10.02
C GLU A 20 5.40 -0.44 -10.97
N LEU A 21 4.75 -1.62 -10.98
CA LEU A 21 5.13 -2.70 -11.90
C LEU A 21 4.97 -2.29 -13.37
N LYS A 22 3.87 -1.62 -13.73
CA LYS A 22 3.65 -1.13 -15.10
C LYS A 22 4.69 -0.09 -15.51
N ALA A 23 5.01 0.85 -14.62
CA ALA A 23 6.02 1.88 -14.86
C ALA A 23 7.41 1.24 -15.08
N TYR A 24 7.76 0.25 -14.25
CA TYR A 24 9.01 -0.48 -14.36
C TYR A 24 9.11 -1.27 -15.68
N GLN A 25 8.05 -2.01 -16.03
CA GLN A 25 8.00 -2.74 -17.32
C GLN A 25 8.04 -1.79 -18.52
N LYS A 26 7.46 -0.60 -18.41
CA LYS A 26 7.54 0.44 -19.44
C LYS A 26 8.99 0.94 -19.57
N ALA A 27 9.68 1.18 -18.46
CA ALA A 27 11.10 1.55 -18.48
C ALA A 27 11.98 0.46 -19.12
N GLN A 28 11.68 -0.81 -18.88
CA GLN A 28 12.32 -1.94 -19.58
C GLN A 28 12.02 -1.94 -21.08
N LYS A 29 10.78 -1.69 -21.49
CA LYS A 29 10.38 -1.64 -22.91
C LYS A 29 11.12 -0.54 -23.69
N TYR A 30 11.40 0.59 -23.05
CA TYR A 30 12.15 1.71 -23.65
C TYR A 30 13.67 1.64 -23.39
N ASN A 31 14.18 0.49 -22.92
CA ASN A 31 15.61 0.26 -22.67
C ASN A 31 16.26 1.22 -21.65
N PHE A 32 15.47 1.88 -20.79
CA PHE A 32 16.02 2.64 -19.65
C PHE A 32 16.53 1.72 -18.54
N ILE A 33 15.98 0.50 -18.47
CA ILE A 33 16.34 -0.56 -17.51
C ILE A 33 16.52 -1.85 -18.29
N SER A 34 17.53 -2.65 -17.93
CA SER A 34 17.77 -3.95 -18.55
C SER A 34 16.59 -4.91 -18.36
N ASN A 35 16.26 -5.66 -19.41
CA ASN A 35 15.22 -6.67 -19.39
C ASN A 35 15.84 -8.05 -19.60
N ILE A 36 16.16 -8.73 -18.50
CA ILE A 36 16.77 -10.06 -18.53
C ILE A 36 15.83 -11.11 -17.93
N GLY A 37 15.94 -12.36 -18.40
CA GLY A 37 15.20 -13.49 -17.86
C GLY A 37 15.94 -14.25 -16.75
N LYS A 38 15.28 -15.24 -16.13
CA LYS A 38 15.89 -16.11 -15.10
C LYS A 38 17.13 -16.86 -15.60
N ARG A 39 17.12 -17.27 -16.88
CA ARG A 39 18.26 -17.95 -17.51
C ARG A 39 19.47 -17.02 -17.62
N ASP A 40 19.23 -15.77 -18.01
CA ASP A 40 20.28 -14.77 -18.16
C ASP A 40 20.82 -14.36 -16.79
N PHE A 41 19.95 -14.18 -15.79
CA PHE A 41 20.35 -13.97 -14.40
C PHE A 41 21.30 -15.06 -13.89
N SER A 42 20.97 -16.34 -14.10
CA SER A 42 21.82 -17.46 -13.68
C SER A 42 23.15 -17.54 -14.45
N LYS A 43 23.16 -17.17 -15.74
CA LYS A 43 24.41 -17.04 -16.51
C LYS A 43 25.26 -15.89 -15.98
N ASN A 44 24.63 -14.76 -15.70
CA ASN A 44 25.26 -13.56 -15.17
C ASN A 44 25.89 -13.82 -13.80
N GLU A 45 25.27 -14.63 -12.93
CA GLU A 45 25.88 -15.04 -11.65
C GLU A 45 27.20 -15.81 -11.86
N LYS A 46 27.22 -16.76 -12.79
CA LYS A 46 28.45 -17.51 -13.13
C LYS A 46 29.51 -16.61 -13.75
N GLU A 47 29.11 -15.69 -14.62
CA GLU A 47 30.05 -14.75 -15.25
C GLU A 47 30.60 -13.75 -14.25
N LEU A 48 29.79 -13.29 -13.27
CA LEU A 48 30.29 -12.46 -12.18
C LEU A 48 31.33 -13.19 -11.33
N GLU A 49 31.11 -14.46 -11.03
CA GLU A 49 32.09 -15.28 -10.30
C GLU A 49 33.40 -15.38 -11.08
N ARG A 50 33.32 -15.72 -12.37
CA ARG A 50 34.48 -15.78 -13.28
C ARG A 50 35.22 -14.44 -13.37
N LEU A 51 34.51 -13.33 -13.59
CA LEU A 51 35.10 -12.01 -13.72
C LEU A 51 35.78 -11.56 -12.41
N ASN A 52 35.21 -11.90 -11.24
CA ASN A 52 35.85 -11.62 -9.96
C ASN A 52 37.15 -12.43 -9.79
N VAL A 53 37.15 -13.70 -10.18
CA VAL A 53 38.37 -14.53 -10.16
C VAL A 53 39.44 -13.95 -11.09
N GLU A 54 39.07 -13.56 -12.32
CA GLU A 54 40.01 -12.93 -13.26
C GLU A 54 40.56 -11.60 -12.71
N LEU A 55 39.74 -10.84 -11.98
CA LEU A 55 40.17 -9.59 -11.34
C LEU A 55 41.12 -9.83 -10.16
N GLU A 56 40.91 -10.90 -9.39
CA GLU A 56 41.84 -11.35 -8.34
C GLU A 56 43.16 -11.89 -8.90
N GLU A 57 43.12 -12.64 -10.00
CA GLU A 57 44.31 -13.14 -10.70
C GLU A 57 45.12 -11.99 -11.28
N LEU A 58 44.46 -11.02 -11.94
CA LEU A 58 45.11 -9.82 -12.46
C LEU A 58 45.75 -9.01 -11.32
N ALA A 59 45.13 -8.96 -10.14
CA ALA A 59 45.70 -8.32 -8.97
C ALA A 59 46.95 -9.06 -8.46
N LYS A 60 46.95 -10.39 -8.47
CA LYS A 60 48.10 -11.25 -8.09
C LYS A 60 49.25 -11.16 -9.10
N ASP A 61 48.97 -11.12 -10.39
CA ASP A 61 49.99 -11.01 -11.44
C ASP A 61 50.65 -9.64 -11.46
N VAL A 62 49.85 -8.60 -11.17
CA VAL A 62 50.37 -7.26 -10.85
C VAL A 62 51.30 -7.34 -9.63
N GLU A 63 50.89 -8.00 -8.54
CA GLU A 63 51.73 -8.19 -7.34
C GLU A 63 53.03 -8.98 -7.60
N LYS A 64 53.02 -9.99 -8.48
CA LYS A 64 54.23 -10.74 -8.86
C LYS A 64 55.17 -9.96 -9.78
N GLY A 65 54.65 -9.13 -10.68
CA GLY A 65 55.44 -8.25 -11.55
C GLY A 65 56.22 -7.15 -10.80
N PHE A 66 55.94 -6.95 -9.51
CA PHE A 66 56.65 -6.04 -8.62
C PHE A 66 57.79 -6.69 -7.81
N ALA A 67 58.02 -8.01 -7.96
CA ALA A 67 58.96 -8.74 -7.11
C ALA A 67 60.43 -8.29 -7.23
N ASP A 68 60.82 -7.66 -8.34
CA ASP A 68 62.23 -7.34 -8.62
C ASP A 68 62.66 -5.90 -8.27
N LEU A 69 61.74 -4.99 -7.91
CA LEU A 69 62.09 -3.57 -7.74
C LEU A 69 61.91 -2.97 -6.35
N ASP A 70 61.10 -3.54 -5.44
CA ASP A 70 60.50 -2.66 -4.43
C ASP A 70 59.85 -3.38 -3.22
N ALA A 71 60.62 -4.13 -2.41
CA ALA A 71 60.08 -4.78 -1.19
C ALA A 71 59.42 -3.78 -0.21
N GLU A 72 59.98 -2.56 -0.11
CA GLU A 72 59.52 -1.49 0.77
C GLU A 72 58.30 -0.74 0.19
N ILE A 73 58.28 -0.47 -1.12
CA ILE A 73 57.12 0.15 -1.80
C ILE A 73 55.95 -0.85 -1.88
N SER A 74 56.23 -2.15 -2.02
CA SER A 74 55.22 -3.22 -1.97
C SER A 74 54.56 -3.32 -0.60
N GLU A 75 55.33 -3.27 0.49
CA GLU A 75 54.79 -3.32 1.85
C GLU A 75 53.90 -2.10 2.16
N GLU A 76 54.33 -0.90 1.75
CA GLU A 76 53.54 0.33 1.91
C GLU A 76 52.29 0.33 1.02
N ALA A 77 52.36 -0.19 -0.21
CA ALA A 77 51.20 -0.35 -1.08
C ALA A 77 50.19 -1.38 -0.54
N ILE A 78 50.66 -2.50 0.02
CA ILE A 78 49.83 -3.50 0.70
C ILE A 78 49.14 -2.88 1.92
N ARG A 79 49.88 -2.08 2.71
CA ARG A 79 49.33 -1.35 3.86
C ARG A 79 48.22 -0.39 3.43
N ILE A 80 48.46 0.42 2.40
CA ILE A 80 47.47 1.37 1.86
C ILE A 80 46.26 0.64 1.27
N LYS A 81 46.45 -0.48 0.53
CA LYS A 81 45.34 -1.33 0.04
C LYS A 81 44.49 -1.88 1.19
N LYS A 82 45.12 -2.34 2.28
CA LYS A 82 44.41 -2.85 3.47
C LYS A 82 43.61 -1.74 4.15
N LEU A 83 44.18 -0.54 4.28
CA LEU A 83 43.49 0.63 4.80
C LEU A 83 42.32 1.04 3.89
N LEU A 84 42.54 1.14 2.58
CA LEU A 84 41.51 1.47 1.59
C LEU A 84 40.36 0.47 1.63
N SER A 85 40.65 -0.84 1.70
CA SER A 85 39.66 -1.90 1.81
C SER A 85 38.83 -1.77 3.09
N ARG A 86 39.48 -1.51 4.23
CA ARG A 86 38.80 -1.26 5.51
C ARG A 86 37.94 0.00 5.46
N THR A 87 38.46 1.10 4.93
CA THR A 87 37.76 2.38 4.79
C THR A 87 36.56 2.25 3.84
N ARG A 88 36.67 1.50 2.74
CA ARG A 88 35.54 1.20 1.84
C ARG A 88 34.44 0.41 2.54
N ARG A 89 34.79 -0.60 3.37
CA ARG A 89 33.81 -1.33 4.19
C ARG A 89 33.09 -0.41 5.18
N LEU A 90 33.83 0.44 5.89
CA LEU A 90 33.26 1.41 6.83
C LEU A 90 32.33 2.41 6.10
N ARG A 91 32.77 2.94 4.95
CA ARG A 91 31.97 3.80 4.08
C ARG A 91 30.66 3.12 3.66
N SER A 92 30.71 1.85 3.24
CA SER A 92 29.49 1.11 2.87
C SER A 92 28.53 0.96 4.05
N GLY A 93 29.05 0.71 5.26
CA GLY A 93 28.24 0.67 6.47
C GLY A 93 27.60 2.01 6.84
N VAL A 94 28.32 3.12 6.67
CA VAL A 94 27.77 4.49 6.85
C VAL A 94 26.72 4.80 5.79
N LYS A 95 26.97 4.43 4.53
CA LYS A 95 26.04 4.64 3.42
C LYS A 95 24.73 3.88 3.64
N SER A 96 24.79 2.63 4.06
CA SER A 96 23.60 1.84 4.40
C SER A 96 22.81 2.47 5.54
N ARG A 97 23.49 2.96 6.59
CA ARG A 97 22.83 3.70 7.69
C ARG A 97 22.17 5.00 7.19
N LEU A 98 22.81 5.72 6.26
CA LEU A 98 22.23 6.92 5.64
C LEU A 98 20.97 6.59 4.83
N GLU A 99 20.97 5.50 4.08
CA GLU A 99 19.81 5.02 3.33
C GLU A 99 18.64 4.73 4.27
N THR A 100 18.86 4.00 5.37
CA THR A 100 17.83 3.72 6.38
C THR A 100 17.28 4.99 7.04
N ILE A 101 18.15 5.95 7.41
CA ILE A 101 17.68 7.22 7.98
C ILE A 101 16.90 8.03 6.94
N THR A 102 17.32 8.01 5.67
CA THR A 102 16.63 8.75 4.60
C THR A 102 15.22 8.21 4.36
N GLU A 103 15.03 6.89 4.39
CA GLU A 103 13.69 6.27 4.35
C GLU A 103 12.81 6.72 5.53
N ASN A 104 13.39 6.88 6.72
CA ASN A 104 12.68 7.35 7.91
C ASN A 104 12.35 8.87 7.85
N VAL A 105 13.17 9.68 7.19
CA VAL A 105 12.87 11.12 6.94
C VAL A 105 11.64 11.28 6.07
N GLU A 106 11.44 10.38 5.10
CA GLU A 106 10.29 10.40 4.20
C GLU A 106 8.98 9.93 4.86
N TYR A 107 9.04 9.51 6.14
CA TYR A 107 7.86 9.16 6.91
C TYR A 107 6.94 10.38 7.06
N LYS A 108 5.84 10.35 6.31
CA LYS A 108 4.78 11.35 6.41
C LYS A 108 3.94 11.04 7.63
N PHE A 109 4.12 11.83 8.68
CA PHE A 109 3.10 11.97 9.73
C PHE A 109 1.75 12.27 9.06
N ALA A 110 0.68 11.67 9.58
CA ALA A 110 -0.66 11.85 9.01
C ALA A 110 -0.96 13.35 8.85
N VAL A 111 -1.46 13.74 7.67
CA VAL A 111 -1.88 15.12 7.41
C VAL A 111 -3.21 15.31 8.13
N THR A 112 -3.16 15.84 9.33
CA THR A 112 -4.31 16.24 10.13
C THR A 112 -4.76 17.64 9.71
N THR A 113 -6.07 17.81 9.62
CA THR A 113 -6.70 19.06 9.18
C THR A 113 -6.62 20.06 10.33
N SER A 114 -6.13 21.27 10.08
CA SER A 114 -6.01 22.35 11.08
C SER A 114 -7.35 22.97 11.49
N ASP A 115 -8.46 22.46 10.98
CA ASP A 115 -9.79 23.04 11.13
C ASP A 115 -10.73 22.03 11.77
N PHE A 116 -10.65 21.96 13.11
CA PHE A 116 -11.54 21.15 13.92
C PHE A 116 -12.93 21.78 14.06
N GLN A 117 -13.18 23.01 13.57
CA GLN A 117 -14.49 23.64 13.67
C GLN A 117 -15.56 22.87 12.90
N LYS A 118 -15.18 22.20 11.82
CA LYS A 118 -16.07 21.33 11.04
C LYS A 118 -16.57 20.12 11.82
N LEU A 119 -15.93 19.74 12.94
CA LEU A 119 -16.42 18.68 13.81
C LEU A 119 -17.61 19.12 14.67
N LEU A 120 -17.77 20.41 14.94
CA LEU A 120 -18.92 20.94 15.69
C LEU A 120 -20.25 20.70 14.96
N VAL A 121 -20.21 20.56 13.63
CA VAL A 121 -21.38 20.20 12.81
C VAL A 121 -21.92 18.81 13.18
N TYR A 122 -21.06 17.90 13.62
CA TYR A 122 -21.43 16.51 13.94
C TYR A 122 -21.39 16.21 15.45
N PHE A 123 -20.64 16.99 16.22
CA PHE A 123 -20.44 16.83 17.65
C PHE A 123 -20.50 18.21 18.33
N PRO A 124 -21.70 18.74 18.61
CA PRO A 124 -21.88 20.09 19.16
C PRO A 124 -21.18 20.29 20.51
N ASP A 125 -21.11 19.22 21.33
CA ASP A 125 -20.48 19.22 22.65
C ASP A 125 -18.98 18.89 22.61
N ALA A 126 -18.37 18.77 21.42
CA ALA A 126 -16.96 18.45 21.30
C ALA A 126 -16.09 19.57 21.87
N ASN A 127 -15.16 19.20 22.75
CA ASN A 127 -14.16 20.14 23.27
C ASN A 127 -13.07 20.38 22.22
N ILE A 128 -13.34 21.33 21.31
CA ILE A 128 -12.44 21.70 20.22
C ILE A 128 -11.08 22.18 20.75
N ARG A 129 -11.06 22.97 21.84
CA ARG A 129 -9.81 23.43 22.47
C ARG A 129 -8.91 22.27 22.85
N ARG A 130 -9.46 21.22 23.48
CA ARG A 130 -8.67 20.04 23.85
C ARG A 130 -8.15 19.27 22.65
N LEU A 131 -8.88 19.25 21.53
CA LEU A 131 -8.41 18.63 20.28
C LEU A 131 -7.30 19.46 19.63
N GLU A 132 -7.43 20.79 19.64
CA GLU A 132 -6.38 21.72 19.21
C GLU A 132 -5.11 21.55 20.06
N ASP A 133 -5.24 21.42 21.38
CA ASP A 133 -4.10 21.17 22.29
C ASP A 133 -3.38 19.84 21.97
N ILE A 134 -4.14 18.76 21.72
CA ILE A 134 -3.60 17.45 21.35
C ILE A 134 -2.91 17.53 19.98
N GLU A 135 -3.48 18.25 19.04
CA GLU A 135 -2.89 18.45 17.71
C GLU A 135 -1.61 19.29 17.79
N GLU A 136 -1.59 20.37 18.58
CA GLU A 136 -0.40 21.17 18.83
C GLU A 136 0.72 20.31 19.46
N PHE A 137 0.36 19.41 20.37
CA PHE A 137 1.28 18.44 20.94
C PHE A 137 1.84 17.48 19.88
N HIS A 138 1.01 16.93 18.99
CA HIS A 138 1.46 16.08 17.89
C HIS A 138 2.34 16.84 16.88
N HIS A 139 2.03 18.10 16.59
CA HIS A 139 2.88 18.97 15.78
C HIS A 139 4.24 19.22 16.44
N LYS A 140 4.28 19.48 17.76
CA LYS A 140 5.54 19.62 18.52
C LYS A 140 6.37 18.34 18.44
N ILE A 141 5.78 17.16 18.69
CA ILE A 141 6.49 15.88 18.56
C ILE A 141 7.01 15.68 17.14
N SER A 142 6.18 15.91 16.12
CA SER A 142 6.59 15.75 14.72
C SER A 142 7.75 16.69 14.36
N SER A 143 7.70 17.94 14.84
CA SER A 143 8.75 18.93 14.63
C SER A 143 10.06 18.54 15.31
N VAL A 144 10.01 18.13 16.59
CA VAL A 144 11.19 17.66 17.35
C VAL A 144 11.79 16.43 16.68
N PHE A 145 10.96 15.44 16.33
CA PHE A 145 11.41 14.21 15.67
C PHE A 145 12.06 14.47 14.31
N LYS A 146 11.46 15.35 13.48
CA LYS A 146 12.09 15.80 12.22
C LYS A 146 13.41 16.51 12.46
N GLY A 147 13.50 17.32 13.51
CA GLY A 147 14.73 17.98 13.94
C GLY A 147 15.83 16.99 14.31
N GLU A 148 15.52 16.01 15.15
CA GLU A 148 16.46 14.97 15.60
C GLU A 148 16.93 14.07 14.45
N ILE A 149 16.01 13.56 13.63
CA ILE A 149 16.37 12.78 12.43
C ILE A 149 17.21 13.63 11.48
N GLY A 150 16.89 14.90 11.30
CA GLY A 150 17.67 15.82 10.47
C GLY A 150 19.10 16.05 10.99
N LEU A 151 19.27 16.15 12.32
CA LEU A 151 20.58 16.25 12.95
C LEU A 151 21.40 14.96 12.76
N GLU A 152 20.79 13.80 12.99
CA GLU A 152 21.47 12.52 12.84
C GLU A 152 21.83 12.26 11.37
N LYS A 153 20.94 12.60 10.43
CA LYS A 153 21.24 12.56 8.99
C LYS A 153 22.48 13.39 8.65
N ARG A 154 22.54 14.65 9.09
CA ARG A 154 23.70 15.54 8.84
C ARG A 154 24.99 14.96 9.43
N LYS A 155 24.91 14.33 10.60
CA LYS A 155 26.06 13.67 11.24
C LYS A 155 26.58 12.49 10.40
N ILE A 156 25.68 11.63 9.92
CA ILE A 156 26.02 10.50 9.03
C ILE A 156 26.54 11.00 7.68
N GLU A 157 25.96 12.06 7.11
CA GLU A 157 26.44 12.68 5.86
C GLU A 157 27.86 13.23 6.02
N LYS A 158 28.16 13.86 7.16
CA LYS A 158 29.51 14.33 7.50
C LYS A 158 30.49 13.15 7.60
N GLU A 159 30.11 12.10 8.34
CA GLU A 159 30.91 10.88 8.47
C GLU A 159 31.18 10.24 7.09
N LEU A 160 30.16 10.20 6.22
CA LEU A 160 30.30 9.69 4.85
C LEU A 160 31.26 10.55 4.01
N LYS A 161 31.17 11.87 4.13
CA LYS A 161 32.10 12.81 3.47
C LYS A 161 33.54 12.58 3.94
N ASP A 162 33.76 12.38 5.23
CA ASP A 162 35.08 12.11 5.80
C ASP A 162 35.65 10.78 5.27
N TYR A 163 34.85 9.72 5.20
CA TYR A 163 35.27 8.46 4.59
C TYR A 163 35.54 8.59 3.08
N ASN A 164 34.75 9.37 2.34
CA ASN A 164 35.01 9.63 0.93
C ASN A 164 36.34 10.37 0.73
N ASN A 165 36.63 11.35 1.58
CA ASN A 165 37.91 12.06 1.57
C ASN A 165 39.08 11.12 1.88
N LEU A 166 38.93 10.21 2.85
CA LEU A 166 39.95 9.20 3.16
C LEU A 166 40.17 8.22 2.02
N VAL A 167 39.10 7.74 1.38
CA VAL A 167 39.19 6.89 0.18
C VAL A 167 39.97 7.60 -0.92
N SER A 168 39.62 8.86 -1.21
CA SER A 168 40.31 9.65 -2.24
C SER A 168 41.79 9.89 -1.89
N ARG A 169 42.13 10.13 -0.61
CA ARG A 169 43.53 10.24 -0.18
C ARG A 169 44.30 8.94 -0.39
N TYR A 170 43.76 7.80 0.02
CA TYR A 170 44.41 6.50 -0.16
C TYR A 170 44.54 6.13 -1.64
N GLU A 171 43.55 6.45 -2.46
CA GLU A 171 43.62 6.30 -3.92
C GLU A 171 44.73 7.16 -4.52
N LYS A 172 44.85 8.42 -4.09
CA LYS A 172 45.92 9.32 -4.54
C LYS A 172 47.31 8.88 -4.07
N GLN A 173 47.45 8.40 -2.84
CA GLN A 173 48.71 7.83 -2.34
C GLN A 173 49.11 6.57 -3.13
N LEU A 174 48.15 5.73 -3.48
CA LEU A 174 48.40 4.58 -4.34
C LEU A 174 48.80 5.00 -5.76
N GLU A 175 48.16 6.03 -6.33
CA GLU A 175 48.54 6.60 -7.63
C GLU A 175 49.95 7.21 -7.62
N GLU A 176 50.36 7.85 -6.52
CA GLU A 176 51.70 8.42 -6.36
C GLU A 176 52.77 7.33 -6.25
N LEU A 177 52.49 6.21 -5.57
CA LEU A 177 53.37 5.04 -5.52
C LEU A 177 53.52 4.34 -6.88
N ILE A 178 52.53 4.48 -7.77
CA ILE A 178 52.51 3.88 -9.12
C ILE A 178 53.28 4.71 -10.16
N LYS A 179 53.77 5.92 -9.82
CA LYS A 179 54.51 6.79 -10.77
C LYS A 179 55.92 6.30 -11.16
N ASN A 180 56.38 5.13 -10.71
CA ASN A 180 57.61 4.51 -11.20
C ASN A 180 57.33 3.67 -12.48
N PRO A 181 58.06 3.86 -13.60
CA PRO A 181 57.53 3.53 -14.92
C PRO A 181 57.76 2.07 -15.30
N LYS A 182 56.72 1.24 -15.14
CA LYS A 182 56.24 0.24 -16.12
C LYS A 182 55.06 -0.57 -15.57
N LEU A 183 54.04 0.11 -15.05
CA LEU A 183 52.70 -0.50 -15.04
C LEU A 183 52.21 -0.49 -16.50
N SER A 184 52.26 -1.65 -17.15
CA SER A 184 51.84 -1.80 -18.54
C SER A 184 50.45 -1.20 -18.72
N LYS A 185 50.33 -0.18 -19.58
CA LYS A 185 49.06 0.45 -20.01
C LYS A 185 47.99 -0.58 -20.36
N THR A 186 48.42 -1.77 -20.78
CA THR A 186 47.60 -2.94 -21.09
C THR A 186 46.90 -3.53 -19.86
N VAL A 187 47.57 -3.62 -18.71
CA VAL A 187 47.00 -4.18 -17.47
C VAL A 187 45.95 -3.25 -16.87
N LEU A 188 46.23 -1.94 -16.85
CA LEU A 188 45.25 -0.93 -16.41
C LEU A 188 44.01 -0.90 -17.32
N SER A 189 44.22 -1.01 -18.63
CA SER A 189 43.12 -1.09 -19.60
C SER A 189 42.27 -2.35 -19.36
N ARG A 190 42.90 -3.52 -19.18
CA ARG A 190 42.20 -4.78 -18.92
C ARG A 190 41.39 -4.73 -17.62
N HIS A 191 41.96 -4.19 -16.55
CA HIS A 191 41.25 -4.01 -15.28
C HIS A 191 40.03 -3.10 -15.42
N SER A 192 40.17 -1.98 -16.13
CA SER A 192 39.06 -1.06 -16.41
C SER A 192 37.95 -1.73 -17.24
N GLU A 193 38.30 -2.56 -18.23
CA GLU A 193 37.32 -3.33 -19.01
C GLU A 193 36.55 -4.33 -18.14
N LEU A 194 37.25 -5.12 -17.32
CA LEU A 194 36.62 -6.09 -16.41
C LEU A 194 35.67 -5.40 -15.44
N LEU A 195 36.05 -4.25 -14.87
CA LEU A 195 35.17 -3.47 -14.01
C LEU A 195 33.93 -2.93 -14.75
N ARG A 196 34.04 -2.51 -16.01
CA ARG A 196 32.88 -2.07 -16.80
C ARG A 196 31.92 -3.23 -17.06
N GLN A 197 32.44 -4.41 -17.40
CA GLN A 197 31.65 -5.62 -17.61
C GLN A 197 30.93 -6.05 -16.32
N LEU A 198 31.66 -6.06 -15.20
CA LEU A 198 31.11 -6.39 -13.89
C LEU A 198 29.97 -5.43 -13.50
N ASN A 199 30.18 -4.11 -13.64
CA ASN A 199 29.15 -3.11 -13.38
C ASN A 199 27.92 -3.28 -14.29
N TYR A 200 28.14 -3.62 -15.56
CA TYR A 200 27.06 -3.87 -16.52
C TYR A 200 26.21 -5.08 -16.08
N ILE A 201 26.85 -6.23 -15.83
CA ILE A 201 26.17 -7.46 -15.42
C ILE A 201 25.46 -7.29 -14.06
N GLN A 202 26.07 -6.58 -13.12
CA GLN A 202 25.43 -6.25 -11.84
C GLN A 202 24.17 -5.40 -12.00
N LYS A 203 24.17 -4.42 -12.92
CA LYS A 203 22.97 -3.63 -13.23
C LYS A 203 21.86 -4.49 -13.83
N GLU A 204 22.20 -5.43 -14.72
CA GLU A 204 21.21 -6.36 -15.28
C GLU A 204 20.61 -7.26 -14.20
N ASN A 205 21.44 -7.84 -13.33
CA ASN A 205 20.97 -8.68 -12.23
C ASN A 205 20.10 -7.92 -11.23
N LYS A 206 20.48 -6.69 -10.89
CA LYS A 206 19.65 -5.79 -10.08
C LYS A 206 18.29 -5.57 -10.73
N ALA A 207 18.26 -5.33 -12.04
CA ALA A 207 17.01 -5.10 -12.76
C ALA A 207 16.05 -6.31 -12.69
N TYR A 208 16.59 -7.53 -12.72
CA TYR A 208 15.81 -8.76 -12.55
C TYR A 208 15.25 -8.93 -11.12
N VAL A 209 16.09 -8.69 -10.11
CA VAL A 209 15.69 -8.76 -8.70
C VAL A 209 14.59 -7.77 -8.40
N ASP A 210 14.74 -6.52 -8.83
CA ASP A 210 13.74 -5.45 -8.64
C ASP A 210 12.41 -5.82 -9.32
N LEU A 211 12.45 -6.34 -10.56
CA LEU A 211 11.25 -6.82 -11.26
C LEU A 211 10.55 -7.95 -10.50
N THR A 212 11.31 -8.90 -9.96
CA THR A 212 10.78 -10.05 -9.21
C THR A 212 10.11 -9.58 -7.92
N LYS A 213 10.73 -8.64 -7.21
CA LYS A 213 10.16 -8.02 -6.01
C LYS A 213 8.87 -7.27 -6.31
N LEU A 214 8.83 -6.48 -7.39
CA LEU A 214 7.61 -5.76 -7.81
C LEU A 214 6.47 -6.73 -8.17
N LYS A 215 6.77 -7.83 -8.86
CA LYS A 215 5.77 -8.88 -9.16
C LYS A 215 5.24 -9.55 -7.90
N ALA A 216 6.11 -9.83 -6.93
CA ALA A 216 5.72 -10.40 -5.63
C ALA A 216 4.81 -9.44 -4.85
N ASN A 217 5.22 -8.18 -4.70
CA ASN A 217 4.43 -7.15 -4.01
C ASN A 217 3.01 -7.01 -4.62
N LYS A 218 2.91 -6.92 -5.95
CA LYS A 218 1.62 -6.83 -6.65
C LYS A 218 0.75 -8.07 -6.39
N LYS A 219 1.34 -9.26 -6.33
CA LYS A 219 0.62 -10.50 -6.03
C LYS A 219 0.10 -10.47 -4.59
N ASP A 220 0.95 -10.15 -3.63
CA ASP A 220 0.62 -10.17 -2.22
C ASP A 220 -0.44 -9.12 -1.86
N ASP A 221 -0.32 -7.90 -2.40
CA ASP A 221 -1.32 -6.84 -2.22
C ASP A 221 -2.68 -7.25 -2.80
N ASN A 222 -2.70 -7.91 -3.95
CA ASN A 222 -3.94 -8.41 -4.56
C ASN A 222 -4.59 -9.51 -3.70
N VAL A 223 -3.81 -10.47 -3.20
CA VAL A 223 -4.32 -11.52 -2.30
C VAL A 223 -4.94 -10.89 -1.06
N ARG A 224 -4.27 -9.90 -0.49
CA ARG A 224 -4.73 -9.18 0.71
C ARG A 224 -6.01 -8.38 0.45
N LEU A 225 -6.12 -7.74 -0.71
CA LEU A 225 -7.33 -7.04 -1.14
C LEU A 225 -8.51 -8.00 -1.25
N VAL A 226 -8.32 -9.18 -1.85
CA VAL A 226 -9.38 -10.21 -1.98
C VAL A 226 -9.87 -10.68 -0.61
N LEU A 227 -8.94 -11.03 0.28
CA LEU A 227 -9.27 -11.48 1.64
C LEU A 227 -10.07 -10.44 2.42
N ILE A 228 -9.63 -9.18 2.35
CA ILE A 228 -10.30 -8.11 3.06
C ILE A 228 -11.66 -7.83 2.44
N ARG A 229 -11.77 -7.81 1.11
CA ARG A 229 -13.05 -7.66 0.43
C ARG A 229 -14.06 -8.72 0.88
N GLN A 230 -13.65 -9.98 0.92
CA GLN A 230 -14.51 -11.09 1.37
C GLN A 230 -14.96 -10.88 2.82
N LYS A 231 -14.03 -10.54 3.73
CA LYS A 231 -14.36 -10.25 5.13
C LYS A 231 -15.37 -9.12 5.27
N GLN A 232 -15.21 -8.05 4.49
CA GLN A 232 -16.10 -6.87 4.51
C GLN A 232 -17.49 -7.24 4.02
N PHE A 233 -17.57 -8.00 2.95
CA PHE A 233 -18.81 -8.51 2.38
C PHE A 233 -19.55 -9.44 3.33
N THR A 234 -18.85 -10.34 4.03
CA THR A 234 -19.48 -11.17 5.07
C THR A 234 -20.06 -10.33 6.20
N ILE A 235 -19.34 -9.31 6.67
CA ILE A 235 -19.85 -8.41 7.72
C ILE A 235 -21.09 -7.66 7.23
N LEU A 236 -21.01 -7.07 6.02
CA LEU A 236 -22.12 -6.34 5.42
C LEU A 236 -23.35 -7.21 5.21
N ALA A 237 -23.19 -8.42 4.68
CA ALA A 237 -24.28 -9.38 4.50
C ALA A 237 -24.92 -9.72 5.85
N ASN A 238 -24.13 -9.99 6.88
CA ASN A 238 -24.64 -10.32 8.21
C ASN A 238 -25.42 -9.16 8.84
N GLU A 239 -24.91 -7.92 8.75
CA GLU A 239 -25.61 -6.73 9.25
C GLU A 239 -26.94 -6.51 8.51
N LEU A 240 -26.93 -6.59 7.18
CA LEU A 240 -28.12 -6.46 6.34
C LEU A 240 -29.14 -7.57 6.63
N ASN A 241 -28.72 -8.83 6.62
CA ASN A 241 -29.60 -9.97 6.87
C ASN A 241 -30.22 -9.90 8.27
N THR A 242 -29.46 -9.47 9.28
CA THR A 242 -29.99 -9.27 10.64
C THR A 242 -31.05 -8.16 10.67
N ALA A 243 -30.78 -7.02 10.03
CA ALA A 243 -31.74 -5.92 9.96
C ALA A 243 -33.00 -6.31 9.18
N MET A 244 -32.85 -6.96 8.03
CA MET A 244 -33.95 -7.46 7.21
C MET A 244 -34.79 -8.51 7.95
N LYS A 245 -34.15 -9.41 8.71
CA LYS A 245 -34.87 -10.38 9.55
C LYS A 245 -35.74 -9.70 10.59
N ASN A 246 -35.19 -8.73 11.33
CA ASN A 246 -35.93 -8.00 12.36
C ASN A 246 -37.11 -7.20 11.77
N ILE A 247 -36.90 -6.53 10.62
CA ILE A 247 -37.95 -5.79 9.92
C ILE A 247 -39.03 -6.75 9.41
N ASN A 248 -38.64 -7.87 8.80
CA ASN A 248 -39.59 -8.86 8.30
C ASN A 248 -40.44 -9.47 9.43
N GLN A 249 -39.82 -9.79 10.58
CA GLN A 249 -40.54 -10.27 11.76
C GLN A 249 -41.55 -9.26 12.29
N PHE A 250 -41.26 -7.96 12.21
CA PHE A 250 -42.23 -6.93 12.59
C PHE A 250 -43.43 -6.88 11.64
N ILE A 251 -43.20 -7.05 10.33
CA ILE A 251 -44.27 -6.99 9.32
C ILE A 251 -45.16 -8.23 9.34
N TYR A 252 -44.58 -9.43 9.56
CA TYR A 252 -45.25 -10.71 9.32
C TYR A 252 -45.21 -11.72 10.49
N ALA A 253 -44.64 -11.37 11.65
CA ALA A 253 -44.37 -12.33 12.72
C ALA A 253 -43.56 -13.56 12.23
N GLU A 254 -43.91 -14.78 12.63
CA GLU A 254 -43.22 -16.03 12.23
C GLU A 254 -43.72 -16.62 10.90
N ASP A 255 -44.73 -16.03 10.28
CA ASP A 255 -45.46 -16.66 9.16
C ASP A 255 -44.67 -16.66 7.83
N TYR A 256 -43.60 -15.86 7.71
CA TYR A 256 -42.87 -15.71 6.46
C TYR A 256 -41.35 -15.57 6.64
N ASN A 257 -40.61 -16.22 5.74
CA ASN A 257 -39.15 -16.07 5.65
C ASN A 257 -38.74 -14.63 5.31
N ALA A 258 -37.61 -14.21 5.89
CA ALA A 258 -36.98 -12.93 5.59
C ALA A 258 -36.13 -13.03 4.32
N PRO A 259 -36.00 -11.95 3.54
CA PRO A 259 -35.07 -11.93 2.41
C PRO A 259 -33.62 -12.05 2.90
N VAL A 260 -32.79 -12.71 2.10
CA VAL A 260 -31.38 -12.98 2.37
C VAL A 260 -30.54 -12.42 1.23
N ILE A 261 -29.50 -11.67 1.58
CA ILE A 261 -28.45 -11.20 0.68
C ILE A 261 -27.12 -11.88 0.99
N ASP A 262 -26.42 -12.32 -0.06
CA ASP A 262 -25.02 -12.76 0.03
C ASP A 262 -24.20 -12.14 -1.11
N PHE A 263 -22.90 -11.93 -0.85
CA PHE A 263 -22.00 -11.27 -1.78
C PHE A 263 -20.87 -12.21 -2.18
N SER A 264 -20.77 -12.48 -3.48
CA SER A 264 -19.82 -13.44 -4.06
C SER A 264 -18.96 -12.78 -5.14
N GLY A 265 -17.71 -12.43 -4.80
CA GLY A 265 -16.77 -11.84 -5.74
C GLY A 265 -17.24 -10.49 -6.31
N ASN A 266 -17.79 -10.50 -7.53
CA ASN A 266 -18.37 -9.32 -8.20
C ASN A 266 -19.90 -9.41 -8.37
N SER A 267 -20.53 -10.46 -7.88
CA SER A 267 -21.98 -10.67 -7.92
C SER A 267 -22.58 -10.65 -6.52
N TYR A 268 -23.91 -10.58 -6.46
CA TYR A 268 -24.68 -10.80 -5.24
C TYR A 268 -25.84 -11.75 -5.55
N SER A 269 -26.31 -12.45 -4.53
CA SER A 269 -27.59 -13.17 -4.56
C SER A 269 -28.53 -12.49 -3.58
N PHE A 270 -29.78 -12.30 -3.99
CA PHE A 270 -30.84 -11.75 -3.15
C PHE A 270 -32.13 -12.51 -3.41
N PHE A 271 -32.63 -13.19 -2.39
CA PHE A 271 -33.83 -14.02 -2.51
C PHE A 271 -34.52 -14.20 -1.16
N THR A 272 -35.80 -14.62 -1.20
CA THR A 272 -36.53 -15.06 0.00
C THR A 272 -36.59 -16.58 -0.01
N PRO A 273 -36.11 -17.29 1.03
CA PRO A 273 -36.19 -18.74 1.09
C PRO A 273 -37.64 -19.24 0.99
N ASP A 274 -37.82 -20.34 0.26
CA ASP A 274 -39.10 -21.05 0.08
C ASP A 274 -40.24 -20.25 -0.58
N ASP A 275 -39.96 -19.07 -1.15
CA ASP A 275 -40.98 -18.25 -1.80
C ASP A 275 -40.45 -17.42 -2.97
N THR A 276 -41.04 -17.64 -4.15
CA THR A 276 -40.67 -16.99 -5.43
C THR A 276 -41.76 -16.06 -5.97
N GLY A 277 -42.82 -15.81 -5.21
CA GLY A 277 -43.94 -14.97 -5.64
C GLY A 277 -43.52 -13.51 -5.90
N THR A 278 -44.12 -12.89 -6.92
CA THR A 278 -43.80 -11.50 -7.31
C THR A 278 -44.07 -10.50 -6.18
N GLY A 279 -45.15 -10.65 -5.42
CA GLY A 279 -45.42 -9.79 -4.25
C GLY A 279 -44.36 -9.92 -3.15
N ILE A 280 -43.74 -11.10 -3.03
CA ILE A 280 -42.71 -11.38 -2.03
C ILE A 280 -41.34 -10.87 -2.47
N ALA A 281 -41.08 -10.83 -3.77
CA ALA A 281 -39.93 -10.10 -4.33
C ALA A 281 -40.03 -8.59 -4.04
N TYR A 282 -41.17 -7.95 -4.31
CA TYR A 282 -41.38 -6.52 -4.02
C TYR A 282 -41.31 -6.21 -2.52
N LYS A 283 -41.92 -7.05 -1.68
CA LYS A 283 -41.75 -7.01 -0.22
C LYS A 283 -40.27 -7.09 0.16
N GLY A 284 -39.53 -8.05 -0.41
CA GLY A 284 -38.11 -8.24 -0.14
C GLY A 284 -37.32 -6.96 -0.41
N LEU A 285 -37.62 -6.27 -1.52
CA LEU A 285 -37.02 -4.97 -1.86
C LEU A 285 -37.33 -3.90 -0.82
N VAL A 286 -38.60 -3.74 -0.41
CA VAL A 286 -38.97 -2.75 0.62
C VAL A 286 -38.27 -3.03 1.96
N VAL A 287 -38.18 -4.30 2.36
CA VAL A 287 -37.48 -4.72 3.58
C VAL A 287 -35.98 -4.41 3.48
N PHE A 288 -35.38 -4.64 2.31
CA PHE A 288 -33.99 -4.29 2.05
C PHE A 288 -33.77 -2.78 2.10
N ASP A 289 -34.61 -1.99 1.45
CA ASP A 289 -34.51 -0.52 1.42
C ASP A 289 -34.64 0.07 2.82
N LEU A 290 -35.55 -0.45 3.65
CA LEU A 290 -35.69 -0.07 5.06
C LEU A 290 -34.48 -0.49 5.90
N ALA A 291 -33.90 -1.67 5.65
CA ALA A 291 -32.67 -2.11 6.32
C ALA A 291 -31.50 -1.19 5.98
N VAL A 292 -31.33 -0.82 4.70
CA VAL A 292 -30.31 0.14 4.24
C VAL A 292 -30.56 1.51 4.84
N LEU A 293 -31.80 2.00 4.82
CA LEU A 293 -32.18 3.27 5.43
C LEU A 293 -31.82 3.25 6.92
N LYS A 294 -32.10 2.18 7.66
CA LYS A 294 -31.78 2.07 9.10
C LYS A 294 -30.26 2.02 9.38
N LEU A 295 -29.50 1.25 8.60
CA LEU A 295 -28.08 1.00 8.88
C LEU A 295 -27.14 2.12 8.39
N THR A 296 -27.57 2.94 7.44
CA THR A 296 -26.71 3.94 6.79
C THR A 296 -27.05 5.36 7.25
N LYS A 297 -26.27 6.34 6.76
CA LYS A 297 -26.58 7.78 6.92
C LYS A 297 -27.49 8.33 5.83
N LEU A 298 -28.09 7.46 5.00
CA LEU A 298 -29.03 7.89 3.95
C LEU A 298 -30.19 8.65 4.63
N PRO A 299 -30.50 9.90 4.20
CA PRO A 299 -31.46 10.75 4.91
C PRO A 299 -32.91 10.51 4.47
N ILE A 300 -33.12 9.88 3.31
CA ILE A 300 -34.42 9.75 2.66
C ILE A 300 -34.57 8.41 1.96
N VAL A 301 -35.79 7.87 1.93
CA VAL A 301 -36.21 6.81 1.01
C VAL A 301 -37.46 7.26 0.23
N VAL A 302 -37.54 6.86 -1.04
CA VAL A 302 -38.67 7.17 -1.92
C VAL A 302 -39.18 5.87 -2.54
N HIS A 303 -40.44 5.50 -2.29
CA HIS A 303 -41.07 4.33 -2.90
C HIS A 303 -42.24 4.72 -3.79
N ASP A 304 -42.22 4.23 -5.02
CA ASP A 304 -43.29 4.44 -5.99
C ASP A 304 -44.47 3.47 -5.78
N SER A 305 -45.64 3.79 -6.34
CA SER A 305 -46.88 3.03 -6.17
C SER A 305 -46.76 1.60 -6.70
N ILE A 306 -45.95 1.37 -7.74
CA ILE A 306 -45.73 0.03 -8.33
C ILE A 306 -45.20 -0.96 -7.30
N VAL A 307 -44.25 -0.53 -6.46
CA VAL A 307 -43.60 -1.37 -5.45
C VAL A 307 -44.60 -1.75 -4.35
N LEU A 308 -45.43 -0.80 -3.93
CA LEU A 308 -46.36 -0.98 -2.81
C LEU A 308 -47.67 -1.66 -3.24
N LYS A 309 -48.08 -1.55 -4.51
CA LYS A 309 -49.34 -2.10 -5.04
C LYS A 309 -49.43 -3.63 -4.99
N GLN A 310 -48.28 -4.31 -5.05
CA GLN A 310 -48.18 -5.77 -5.12
C GLN A 310 -48.04 -6.43 -3.73
N ILE A 311 -48.03 -5.64 -2.67
CA ILE A 311 -47.91 -6.11 -1.27
C ILE A 311 -49.32 -6.20 -0.66
N SER A 312 -49.56 -7.17 0.23
CA SER A 312 -50.85 -7.35 0.89
C SER A 312 -51.20 -6.16 1.79
N ASP A 313 -52.49 -5.85 1.92
CA ASP A 313 -52.95 -4.68 2.69
C ASP A 313 -52.54 -4.75 4.18
N THR A 314 -52.52 -5.97 4.76
CA THR A 314 -52.05 -6.21 6.13
C THR A 314 -50.56 -5.88 6.33
N ALA A 315 -49.73 -6.20 5.33
CA ALA A 315 -48.31 -5.90 5.38
C ALA A 315 -48.03 -4.44 5.09
N ILE A 316 -48.82 -3.82 4.20
CA ILE A 316 -48.75 -2.37 3.95
C ILE A 316 -49.02 -1.58 5.23
N GLU A 317 -50.02 -1.95 6.04
CA GLU A 317 -50.26 -1.29 7.34
C GLU A 317 -48.98 -1.28 8.21
N LYS A 318 -48.30 -2.43 8.33
CA LYS A 318 -47.06 -2.54 9.12
C LYS A 318 -45.87 -1.80 8.51
N ILE A 319 -45.79 -1.77 7.19
CA ILE A 319 -44.78 -1.00 6.46
C ILE A 319 -45.01 0.51 6.68
N LEU A 320 -46.26 0.99 6.68
CA LEU A 320 -46.59 2.37 7.01
C LEU A 320 -46.24 2.72 8.46
N GLU A 321 -46.48 1.81 9.42
CA GLU A 321 -46.00 1.98 10.81
C GLU A 321 -44.47 2.15 10.86
N LEU A 322 -43.71 1.40 10.06
CA LEU A 322 -42.25 1.55 9.99
C LEU A 322 -41.81 2.86 9.35
N TYR A 323 -42.56 3.37 8.37
CA TYR A 323 -42.28 4.67 7.75
C TYR A 323 -42.56 5.83 8.71
N ASP A 324 -43.69 5.80 9.40
CA ASP A 324 -44.12 6.84 10.34
C ASP A 324 -43.17 6.94 11.56
N ASN A 325 -42.68 5.79 12.03
CA ASN A 325 -41.70 5.72 13.12
C ASN A 325 -40.26 6.00 12.68
N SER A 326 -40.01 6.29 11.40
CA SER A 326 -38.66 6.57 10.93
C SER A 326 -38.23 7.97 11.32
N GLU A 327 -37.04 8.12 11.92
CA GLU A 327 -36.41 9.43 12.14
C GLU A 327 -35.94 10.11 10.83
N LYS A 328 -36.13 9.43 9.69
CA LYS A 328 -35.65 9.81 8.37
C LYS A 328 -36.82 10.09 7.45
N GLN A 329 -36.57 10.90 6.41
CA GLN A 329 -37.64 11.29 5.50
C GLN A 329 -38.09 10.08 4.66
N VAL A 330 -39.39 9.87 4.59
CA VAL A 330 -40.00 8.82 3.76
C VAL A 330 -41.00 9.48 2.81
N ILE A 331 -40.85 9.25 1.51
CA ILE A 331 -41.80 9.69 0.49
C ILE A 331 -42.38 8.45 -0.18
N ILE A 332 -43.70 8.34 -0.22
CA ILE A 332 -44.38 7.23 -0.88
C ILE A 332 -45.45 7.72 -1.83
N ALA A 333 -45.64 7.01 -2.94
CA ALA A 333 -46.80 7.13 -3.80
C ALA A 333 -47.73 5.93 -3.60
N LEU A 334 -49.04 6.17 -3.49
CA LEU A 334 -50.06 5.13 -3.29
C LEU A 334 -51.24 5.36 -4.23
N ASP A 335 -51.65 4.31 -4.95
CA ASP A 335 -52.74 4.37 -5.94
C ASP A 335 -54.11 3.93 -5.38
N LYS A 336 -54.19 3.36 -4.17
CA LYS A 336 -55.42 2.74 -3.62
C LYS A 336 -55.96 3.50 -2.41
N GLN A 337 -56.68 4.61 -2.58
CA GLN A 337 -57.09 5.42 -1.43
C GLN A 337 -58.23 4.84 -0.55
N ASN A 338 -58.95 3.80 -0.99
CA ASN A 338 -60.17 3.32 -0.29
C ASN A 338 -60.19 1.84 0.13
N SER A 339 -59.10 1.09 -0.04
CA SER A 339 -59.06 -0.35 0.30
C SER A 339 -58.18 -0.69 1.51
N TYR A 340 -57.45 0.29 2.05
CA TYR A 340 -56.56 0.06 3.20
C TYR A 340 -57.33 0.03 4.52
N THR A 341 -56.73 -0.63 5.51
CA THR A 341 -57.25 -0.74 6.86
C THR A 341 -57.44 0.63 7.52
N GLU A 342 -58.31 0.72 8.53
CA GLU A 342 -58.55 1.98 9.25
C GLU A 342 -57.28 2.58 9.87
N LYS A 343 -56.33 1.74 10.31
CA LYS A 343 -55.04 2.20 10.86
C LYS A 343 -54.14 2.81 9.79
N ALA A 344 -54.02 2.15 8.63
CA ALA A 344 -53.25 2.70 7.51
C ALA A 344 -53.81 4.07 7.08
N ASN A 345 -55.15 4.21 7.01
CA ASN A 345 -55.79 5.48 6.68
C ASN A 345 -55.59 6.59 7.73
N LYS A 346 -55.24 6.27 8.98
CA LYS A 346 -54.88 7.27 10.00
C LYS A 346 -53.46 7.78 9.83
N ILE A 347 -52.53 6.93 9.37
CA ILE A 347 -51.14 7.32 9.11
C ILE A 347 -51.03 8.16 7.83
N LEU A 348 -51.90 7.89 6.85
CA LEU A 348 -51.90 8.59 5.55
C LEU A 348 -52.65 9.94 5.55
N LYS A 349 -53.30 10.31 6.66
CA LYS A 349 -53.98 11.60 6.86
C LYS A 349 -53.06 12.56 7.60
#